data_AF-A0A803TGJ9-F1
#
_entry.id   AF-A0A803TGJ9-F1
#
_cell.length_a   1.000
_cell.length_b   1.000
_cell.length_c   1.000
_cell.angle_alpha   90.00
_cell.angle_beta   90.00
_cell.angle_gamma   90.00
#
_symmetry.space_group_name_H-M   'P 1'
#
loop_
_entity.id
_entity.type
_entity.pdbx_description
1 polymer ?
#
loop_
_entity_poly.entity_id
_entity_poly.type
_entity_poly.pdbx_seq_one_letter_code
_entity_poly.pdbx_strand_id
1 'polypeptide(L)'
;MHPKSHPEGPRNLLSPIFEFLSIHLWTHLSNLSLFSDSELQDLSEALDSLYGPERKSLAKAFHLRNPNAPKQQLLEEFLRLAKQRSFFSPNQAAVGGAILKRAKELAGTCVRVCKGPRGVFSRVLLLFSLSDATEDEEAGSGGQGQLSTILLVNMRRIVFPSYTVCRKTQIFQDRDDFIRYSSAVYLSNDVSTALALRNWKEGFNLYTGAKVVWKELENHPSLRHHATLPEYLRRFTVGWVYTRILSHGVEILQRLRMYEEAVAQLQELLAQQVYCMDSRGRWWDRLALNLHQHLKDPEKTIECIRNGLQDPFVRTGHRLSLSQRGQKMRESPSCKAFRSILQDLPLLQVEDVAHVTIKGKLCPQTGIGRSVFLMEDFQMEDRGEDLEPSTVMCSVEELALAHYKQEGFDQGIHGEGSTFTTLFGLLMWDIIFMDGIPDVFRNPFQAFPLDLYTDSFYENRREALESRLELLREASAKTLRSWIEDVWSAQEGKASALLGWERFSSLHQAQSLACCFGGPFLSGVFRRLSKDLRHSRGGLPDLVVWRTEDGQYKVVEVKGPNDRLSHKQMLWLAELQELGAAVEVCHVVAEGAKSLHLN
;
A
#
# COMPACT_ATOMS: atom_id res chain seq x y z
N MET A 1 -15.97 -17.05 6.24
CA MET A 1 -17.17 -16.20 6.22
C MET A 1 -16.73 -14.78 5.87
N HIS A 2 -16.97 -14.34 4.64
CA HIS A 2 -16.67 -12.97 4.20
C HIS A 2 -17.72 -12.01 4.79
N PRO A 3 -17.34 -11.00 5.59
CA PRO A 3 -18.30 -10.03 6.04
C PRO A 3 -18.36 -8.91 4.98
N LYS A 4 -19.51 -8.82 4.31
CA LYS A 4 -19.75 -7.88 3.22
C LYS A 4 -19.69 -6.43 3.70
N SER A 5 -19.28 -5.53 2.82
CA SER A 5 -19.10 -4.09 3.06
C SER A 5 -20.40 -3.31 3.35
N HIS A 6 -21.58 -3.92 3.25
CA HIS A 6 -22.86 -3.37 3.74
C HIS A 6 -23.76 -4.51 4.23
N PRO A 7 -24.41 -4.42 5.42
CA PRO A 7 -25.25 -5.48 5.93
C PRO A 7 -26.71 -5.28 5.51
N GLU A 8 -26.96 -5.07 4.23
CA GLU A 8 -28.31 -5.13 3.68
C GLU A 8 -28.29 -6.16 2.55
N GLY A 9 -28.85 -7.34 2.84
CA GLY A 9 -28.99 -8.43 1.88
C GLY A 9 -30.38 -9.05 2.01
N PRO A 10 -31.06 -9.36 0.89
CA PRO A 10 -32.35 -10.04 0.93
C PRO A 10 -32.20 -11.46 1.51
N ARG A 11 -33.26 -11.96 2.17
CA ARG A 11 -33.36 -13.26 2.87
C ARG A 11 -32.68 -14.44 2.15
N ASN A 12 -32.66 -14.44 0.82
CA ASN A 12 -32.22 -15.58 0.02
C ASN A 12 -30.71 -15.90 0.09
N LEU A 13 -29.87 -14.99 0.61
CA LEU A 13 -28.42 -15.25 0.80
C LEU A 13 -28.03 -15.66 2.22
N LEU A 14 -28.97 -15.65 3.17
CA LEU A 14 -28.72 -15.93 4.59
C LEU A 14 -29.53 -17.12 5.15
N SER A 15 -30.32 -17.81 4.32
CA SER A 15 -31.32 -18.80 4.75
C SER A 15 -30.81 -19.90 5.69
N PRO A 16 -29.65 -20.57 5.46
CA PRO A 16 -29.22 -21.65 6.36
C PRO A 16 -28.66 -21.13 7.70
N ILE A 17 -28.15 -19.90 7.69
CA ILE A 17 -27.59 -19.24 8.87
C ILE A 17 -28.73 -18.63 9.72
N PHE A 18 -29.81 -18.13 9.10
CA PHE A 18 -30.92 -17.50 9.80
C PHE A 18 -31.80 -18.49 10.58
N GLU A 19 -32.00 -19.72 10.09
CA GLU A 19 -32.81 -20.71 10.83
C GLU A 19 -32.12 -21.12 12.14
N PHE A 20 -30.82 -21.41 12.11
CA PHE A 20 -30.03 -21.75 13.30
C PHE A 20 -29.84 -20.54 14.23
N LEU A 21 -29.72 -19.35 13.65
CA LEU A 21 -29.54 -18.13 14.42
C LEU A 21 -30.85 -17.57 14.99
N SER A 22 -32.03 -17.79 14.41
CA SER A 22 -33.29 -17.11 14.82
C SER A 22 -33.64 -17.25 16.31
N ILE A 23 -33.28 -18.37 16.95
CA ILE A 23 -33.59 -18.66 18.35
C ILE A 23 -32.52 -18.09 19.31
N HIS A 24 -31.26 -17.99 18.90
CA HIS A 24 -30.14 -17.46 19.73
C HIS A 24 -29.81 -15.99 19.45
N LEU A 25 -30.07 -15.52 18.22
CA LEU A 25 -29.98 -14.12 17.84
C LEU A 25 -31.00 -13.31 18.64
N TRP A 26 -32.27 -13.71 18.77
CA TRP A 26 -33.25 -12.87 19.48
C TRP A 26 -32.90 -12.60 20.95
N THR A 27 -32.30 -13.55 21.65
CA THR A 27 -31.90 -13.45 23.06
C THR A 27 -30.56 -12.75 23.31
N HIS A 28 -29.65 -12.71 22.33
CA HIS A 28 -28.39 -11.94 22.42
C HIS A 28 -28.41 -10.61 21.65
N LEU A 29 -29.24 -10.49 20.61
CA LEU A 29 -29.45 -9.27 19.82
C LEU A 29 -30.45 -8.31 20.46
N SER A 30 -31.31 -8.74 21.37
CA SER A 30 -32.11 -7.81 22.18
C SER A 30 -31.23 -6.80 22.93
N ASN A 31 -29.98 -7.19 23.24
CA ASN A 31 -28.97 -6.33 23.87
C ASN A 31 -28.11 -5.53 22.85
N LEU A 32 -28.02 -5.97 21.60
CA LEU A 32 -27.35 -5.25 20.50
C LEU A 32 -28.42 -4.64 19.61
N SER A 33 -28.91 -3.45 19.99
CA SER A 33 -29.99 -2.72 19.32
C SER A 33 -29.94 -2.90 17.79
N LEU A 34 -30.97 -3.55 17.24
CA LEU A 34 -31.21 -3.69 15.81
C LEU A 34 -32.46 -2.89 15.45
N PHE A 35 -32.43 -2.23 14.29
CA PHE A 35 -33.58 -1.55 13.73
C PHE A 35 -34.45 -2.53 12.92
N SER A 36 -35.76 -2.51 13.14
CA SER A 36 -36.76 -3.21 12.32
C SER A 36 -37.30 -2.33 11.18
N ASP A 37 -38.08 -2.93 10.28
CA ASP A 37 -38.76 -2.27 9.16
C ASP A 37 -39.63 -1.08 9.58
N SER A 38 -40.17 -1.08 10.81
CA SER A 38 -40.91 0.05 11.40
C SER A 38 -40.11 1.36 11.44
N GLU A 39 -38.77 1.29 11.53
CA GLU A 39 -37.88 2.44 11.71
C GLU A 39 -37.15 2.85 10.42
N LEU A 40 -37.37 2.15 9.30
CA LEU A 40 -36.89 2.54 7.97
C LEU A 40 -37.72 3.72 7.43
N GLN A 41 -37.17 4.92 7.54
CA GLN A 41 -37.82 6.18 7.14
C GLN A 41 -37.11 6.91 5.98
N ASP A 42 -35.86 6.54 5.68
CA ASP A 42 -35.11 7.13 4.58
C ASP A 42 -35.42 6.41 3.26
N LEU A 43 -35.79 7.19 2.24
CA LEU A 43 -36.17 6.65 0.94
C LEU A 43 -34.97 6.08 0.17
N SER A 44 -33.77 6.63 0.34
CA SER A 44 -32.57 6.10 -0.30
C SER A 44 -32.22 4.74 0.28
N GLU A 45 -32.20 4.63 1.62
CA GLU A 45 -31.97 3.37 2.33
C GLU A 45 -33.00 2.29 1.89
N ALA A 46 -34.28 2.65 1.79
CA ALA A 46 -35.32 1.72 1.36
C ALA A 46 -35.24 1.28 -0.11
N LEU A 47 -34.64 2.10 -0.99
CA LEU A 47 -34.42 1.75 -2.40
C LEU A 47 -33.14 0.93 -2.59
N ASP A 48 -32.14 1.14 -1.74
CA ASP A 48 -30.90 0.39 -1.72
C ASP A 48 -31.09 -1.06 -1.30
N SER A 49 -32.03 -1.31 -0.37
CA SER A 49 -32.37 -2.65 0.13
C SER A 49 -33.06 -3.56 -0.90
N LEU A 50 -33.64 -2.98 -1.96
CA LEU A 50 -34.33 -3.73 -3.02
C LEU A 50 -33.35 -4.39 -3.98
N TYR A 51 -33.63 -5.60 -4.48
CA TYR A 51 -32.86 -6.18 -5.57
C TYR A 51 -33.38 -5.75 -6.96
N GLY A 52 -32.65 -6.08 -8.03
CA GLY A 52 -32.90 -5.53 -9.38
C GLY A 52 -34.36 -5.64 -9.87
N PRO A 53 -34.95 -6.85 -9.89
CA PRO A 53 -36.36 -7.06 -10.19
C PRO A 53 -37.35 -6.21 -9.36
N GLU A 54 -37.12 -6.05 -8.06
CA GLU A 54 -37.99 -5.25 -7.18
C GLU A 54 -37.91 -3.77 -7.51
N ARG A 55 -36.70 -3.24 -7.72
CA ARG A 55 -36.50 -1.86 -8.18
C ARG A 55 -37.21 -1.59 -9.51
N LYS A 56 -37.13 -2.54 -10.44
CA LYS A 56 -37.85 -2.47 -11.73
C LYS A 56 -39.36 -2.51 -11.55
N SER A 57 -39.87 -3.34 -10.65
CA SER A 57 -41.30 -3.41 -10.31
C SER A 57 -41.79 -2.09 -9.73
N LEU A 58 -41.03 -1.52 -8.80
CA LEU A 58 -41.30 -0.21 -8.21
C LEU A 58 -41.26 0.90 -9.27
N ALA A 59 -40.27 0.89 -10.17
CA ALA A 59 -40.13 1.89 -11.22
C ALA A 59 -41.31 1.87 -12.20
N LYS A 60 -41.84 0.68 -12.51
CA LYS A 60 -43.07 0.54 -13.29
C LYS A 60 -44.30 1.07 -12.55
N ALA A 61 -44.42 0.76 -11.26
CA ALA A 61 -45.56 1.17 -10.44
C ALA A 61 -45.68 2.71 -10.29
N PHE A 62 -44.56 3.42 -10.34
CA PHE A 62 -44.50 4.89 -10.29
C PHE A 62 -44.27 5.54 -11.68
N HIS A 63 -44.45 4.79 -12.76
CA HIS A 63 -44.39 5.27 -14.14
C HIS A 63 -43.10 6.03 -14.50
N LEU A 64 -41.94 5.55 -14.01
CA LEU A 64 -40.65 6.10 -14.40
C LEU A 64 -40.38 5.85 -15.90
N ARG A 65 -39.67 6.78 -16.54
CA ARG A 65 -39.45 6.78 -18.01
C ARG A 65 -38.65 5.57 -18.47
N ASN A 66 -37.69 5.13 -17.67
CA ASN A 66 -36.88 3.96 -17.97
C ASN A 66 -36.79 3.00 -16.76
N PRO A 67 -37.73 2.04 -16.63
CA PRO A 67 -37.72 1.07 -15.54
C PRO A 67 -36.54 0.10 -15.56
N ASN A 68 -35.77 0.04 -16.66
CA ASN A 68 -34.57 -0.79 -16.79
C ASN A 68 -33.28 0.01 -16.56
N ALA A 69 -33.37 1.27 -16.15
CA ALA A 69 -32.19 2.10 -15.93
C ALA A 69 -31.28 1.50 -14.82
N PRO A 70 -29.96 1.80 -14.87
CA PRO A 70 -29.04 1.45 -13.80
C PRO A 70 -29.52 1.95 -12.42
N LYS A 71 -29.14 1.23 -11.36
CA LYS A 71 -29.56 1.48 -9.97
C LYS A 71 -29.51 2.98 -9.58
N GLN A 72 -28.41 3.64 -9.90
CA GLN A 72 -28.17 5.04 -9.52
C GLN A 72 -29.09 6.02 -10.25
N GLN A 73 -29.40 5.77 -11.53
CA GLN A 73 -30.34 6.59 -12.30
C GLN A 73 -31.78 6.43 -11.77
N LEU A 74 -32.19 5.20 -11.46
CA LEU A 74 -33.50 4.96 -10.83
C LEU A 74 -33.61 5.68 -9.48
N LEU A 75 -32.55 5.63 -8.67
CA LEU A 75 -32.49 6.31 -7.37
C LEU A 75 -32.67 7.83 -7.52
N GLU A 76 -31.93 8.46 -8.43
CA GLU A 76 -32.05 9.89 -8.72
C GLU A 76 -33.45 10.27 -9.21
N GLU A 77 -34.06 9.46 -10.09
CA GLU A 77 -35.42 9.68 -10.57
C GLU A 77 -36.46 9.57 -9.46
N PHE A 78 -36.35 8.58 -8.57
CA PHE A 78 -37.23 8.45 -7.40
C PHE A 78 -37.05 9.59 -6.41
N LEU A 79 -35.80 10.01 -6.12
CA LEU A 79 -35.54 11.15 -5.24
C LEU A 79 -36.08 12.46 -5.83
N ARG A 80 -35.99 12.64 -7.15
CA ARG A 80 -36.60 13.78 -7.84
C ARG A 80 -38.12 13.74 -7.74
N LEU A 81 -38.74 12.59 -7.98
CA LEU A 81 -40.19 12.39 -7.88
C LEU A 81 -40.70 12.64 -6.45
N ALA A 82 -39.96 12.17 -5.44
CA ALA A 82 -40.28 12.37 -4.03
C ALA A 82 -40.23 13.85 -3.59
N LYS A 83 -39.43 14.68 -4.26
CA LYS A 83 -39.31 16.13 -4.00
C LYS A 83 -40.36 16.98 -4.73
N GLN A 84 -41.12 16.42 -5.66
CA GLN A 84 -42.18 17.16 -6.36
C GLN A 84 -43.36 17.39 -5.42
N ARG A 85 -43.77 18.66 -5.25
CA ARG A 85 -44.98 19.02 -4.48
C ARG A 85 -46.22 18.72 -5.31
N SER A 86 -47.21 18.07 -4.70
CA SER A 86 -48.54 17.90 -5.31
C SER A 86 -49.27 19.24 -5.32
N PHE A 87 -49.62 19.74 -6.51
CA PHE A 87 -50.34 21.01 -6.68
C PHE A 87 -51.86 20.90 -6.42
N PHE A 88 -52.41 19.69 -6.29
CA PHE A 88 -53.86 19.45 -6.29
C PHE A 88 -54.44 18.90 -4.97
N SER A 89 -53.65 18.73 -3.91
CA SER A 89 -54.16 18.32 -2.60
C SER A 89 -53.18 18.58 -1.46
N PRO A 90 -53.53 19.43 -0.46
CA PRO A 90 -52.65 19.69 0.70
C PRO A 90 -52.56 18.53 1.71
N ASN A 91 -53.43 17.52 1.62
CA ASN A 91 -53.60 16.47 2.64
C ASN A 91 -53.17 15.05 2.22
N GLN A 92 -52.57 14.85 1.04
CA GLN A 92 -51.96 13.56 0.71
C GLN A 92 -50.53 13.50 1.24
N ALA A 93 -50.17 12.37 1.86
CA ALA A 93 -48.78 12.03 2.17
C ALA A 93 -47.93 12.31 0.94
N ALA A 94 -46.85 13.10 1.10
CA ALA A 94 -45.96 13.46 -0.01
C ALA A 94 -45.66 12.24 -0.88
N VAL A 95 -45.57 12.40 -2.20
CA VAL A 95 -45.30 11.30 -3.15
C VAL A 95 -44.14 10.41 -2.67
N GLY A 96 -43.13 10.99 -2.02
CA GLY A 96 -42.05 10.27 -1.33
C GLY A 96 -42.51 9.25 -0.26
N GLY A 97 -43.52 9.55 0.54
CA GLY A 97 -44.09 8.64 1.54
C GLY A 97 -44.82 7.44 0.91
N ALA A 98 -45.49 7.63 -0.22
CA ALA A 98 -46.10 6.54 -0.98
C ALA A 98 -45.04 5.62 -1.62
N ILE A 99 -43.98 6.22 -2.18
CA ILE A 99 -42.83 5.46 -2.70
C ILE A 99 -42.16 4.66 -1.59
N LEU A 100 -41.90 5.29 -0.44
CA LEU A 100 -41.28 4.64 0.72
C LEU A 100 -42.13 3.48 1.22
N LYS A 101 -43.44 3.66 1.38
CA LYS A 101 -44.35 2.58 1.80
C LYS A 101 -44.27 1.39 0.85
N ARG A 102 -44.33 1.64 -0.46
CA ARG A 102 -44.28 0.56 -1.46
C ARG A 102 -42.91 -0.10 -1.54
N ALA A 103 -41.82 0.65 -1.35
CA ALA A 103 -40.48 0.10 -1.25
C ALA A 103 -40.35 -0.82 -0.03
N LYS A 104 -40.88 -0.44 1.14
CA LYS A 104 -40.90 -1.27 2.35
C LYS A 104 -41.70 -2.57 2.15
N GLU A 105 -42.86 -2.49 1.49
CA GLU A 105 -43.66 -3.67 1.16
C GLU A 105 -42.91 -4.66 0.25
N LEU A 106 -42.14 -4.15 -0.72
CA LEU A 106 -41.33 -5.00 -1.60
C LEU A 106 -40.10 -5.57 -0.87
N ALA A 107 -39.43 -4.78 -0.04
CA ALA A 107 -38.23 -5.20 0.69
C ALA A 107 -38.55 -6.27 1.77
N GLY A 108 -39.77 -6.27 2.30
CA GLY A 108 -40.21 -7.19 3.34
C GLY A 108 -39.55 -6.91 4.70
N THR A 109 -39.38 -7.94 5.53
CA THR A 109 -38.72 -7.80 6.84
C THR A 109 -37.24 -7.51 6.66
N CYS A 110 -36.82 -6.30 7.00
CA CYS A 110 -35.42 -5.88 7.00
C CYS A 110 -34.92 -5.67 8.43
N VAL A 111 -33.64 -5.98 8.66
CA VAL A 111 -32.94 -5.64 9.90
C VAL A 111 -31.69 -4.86 9.56
N ARG A 112 -31.38 -3.85 10.37
CA ARG A 112 -30.16 -3.05 10.22
C ARG A 112 -29.49 -2.85 11.57
N VAL A 113 -28.17 -3.00 11.59
CA VAL A 113 -27.36 -2.72 12.80
C VAL A 113 -27.48 -1.24 13.19
N CYS A 114 -27.74 -0.94 14.47
CA CYS A 114 -27.85 0.44 14.90
C CYS A 114 -26.56 1.24 14.70
N LYS A 115 -26.69 2.44 14.08
CA LYS A 115 -25.55 3.33 13.76
C LYS A 115 -24.75 3.73 15.01
N GLY A 116 -25.41 3.96 16.14
CA GLY A 116 -24.78 4.35 17.41
C GLY A 116 -23.79 3.30 17.96
N PRO A 117 -24.27 2.11 18.39
CA PRO A 117 -23.41 1.02 18.85
C PRO A 117 -22.37 0.61 17.80
N ARG A 118 -22.76 0.50 16.52
CA ARG A 118 -21.83 0.23 15.42
C ARG A 118 -20.69 1.24 15.40
N GLY A 119 -20.98 2.53 15.50
CA GLY A 119 -19.97 3.58 15.52
C GLY A 119 -19.00 3.46 16.70
N VAL A 120 -19.46 2.98 17.87
CA VAL A 120 -18.58 2.67 19.01
C VAL A 120 -17.63 1.53 18.66
N PHE A 121 -18.15 0.40 18.17
CA PHE A 121 -17.31 -0.73 17.79
C PHE A 121 -16.33 -0.41 16.66
N SER A 122 -16.76 0.35 15.65
CA SER A 122 -15.86 0.79 14.58
C SER A 122 -14.71 1.65 15.10
N ARG A 123 -14.96 2.49 16.10
CA ARG A 123 -13.93 3.28 16.79
C ARG A 123 -13.00 2.43 17.66
N VAL A 124 -13.53 1.44 18.39
CA VAL A 124 -12.70 0.49 19.14
C VAL A 124 -11.79 -0.30 18.20
N LEU A 125 -12.31 -0.73 17.06
CA LEU A 125 -11.55 -1.44 16.03
C LEU A 125 -10.46 -0.56 15.42
N LEU A 126 -10.74 0.72 15.21
CA LEU A 126 -9.73 1.69 14.74
C LEU A 126 -8.61 1.91 15.77
N LEU A 127 -8.89 1.87 17.07
CA LEU A 127 -7.84 1.94 18.11
C LEU A 127 -6.96 0.69 18.11
N PHE A 128 -7.56 -0.48 17.87
CA PHE A 128 -6.83 -1.73 17.74
C PHE A 128 -5.90 -1.71 16.53
N SER A 129 -6.33 -1.12 15.41
CA SER A 129 -5.60 -1.12 14.14
C SER A 129 -4.56 -0.02 13.98
N LEU A 130 -4.33 0.84 14.98
CA LEU A 130 -3.27 1.85 14.89
C LEU A 130 -1.90 1.20 14.67
N SER A 131 -1.72 -0.03 15.16
CA SER A 131 -0.50 -0.81 14.98
C SER A 131 -0.44 -1.65 13.71
N ASP A 132 -1.47 -1.62 12.87
CA ASP A 132 -1.41 -2.29 11.57
C ASP A 132 -0.49 -1.49 10.63
N ALA A 133 0.17 -2.19 9.71
CA ALA A 133 0.94 -1.58 8.63
C ALA A 133 -0.01 -0.84 7.66
N THR A 134 -0.48 0.34 8.06
CA THR A 134 -1.36 1.23 7.28
C THR A 134 -0.66 1.88 6.07
N GLU A 135 0.43 1.28 5.59
CA GLU A 135 1.23 1.77 4.47
C GLU A 135 0.76 1.23 3.13
N ASP A 136 0.10 0.07 3.13
CA ASP A 136 -0.56 -0.41 1.93
C ASP A 136 -1.90 0.32 1.79
N GLU A 137 -2.16 0.84 0.59
CA GLU A 137 -3.36 1.62 0.21
C GLU A 137 -4.69 0.84 0.36
N GLU A 138 -4.66 -0.34 0.99
CA GLU A 138 -5.78 -1.23 1.31
C GLU A 138 -6.57 -0.84 2.58
N ALA A 139 -6.59 0.45 2.92
CA ALA A 139 -7.45 0.98 3.98
C ALA A 139 -8.97 0.88 3.64
N GLY A 140 -9.33 0.35 2.47
CA GLY A 140 -10.70 0.17 1.99
C GLY A 140 -11.50 -0.97 2.63
N SER A 141 -10.93 -1.77 3.53
CA SER A 141 -11.64 -2.95 4.05
C SER A 141 -12.65 -2.68 5.18
N GLY A 142 -12.87 -1.43 5.61
CA GLY A 142 -13.95 -1.10 6.54
C GLY A 142 -13.95 -1.86 7.87
N GLY A 143 -12.78 -2.31 8.34
CA GLY A 143 -12.64 -3.12 9.55
C GLY A 143 -12.49 -4.63 9.31
N GLN A 144 -12.64 -5.13 8.07
CA GLN A 144 -12.65 -6.57 7.79
C GLN A 144 -11.30 -7.24 8.10
N GLY A 145 -10.19 -6.59 7.73
CA GLY A 145 -8.86 -7.09 8.04
C GLY A 145 -8.65 -7.25 9.54
N GLN A 146 -9.04 -6.24 10.32
CA GLN A 146 -8.88 -6.23 11.78
C GLN A 146 -9.68 -7.35 12.46
N LEU A 147 -10.93 -7.55 12.03
CA LEU A 147 -11.77 -8.64 12.56
C LEU A 147 -11.20 -10.01 12.21
N SER A 148 -10.60 -10.16 11.04
CA SER A 148 -9.92 -11.40 10.65
C SER A 148 -8.69 -11.67 11.52
N THR A 149 -7.88 -10.67 11.81
CA THR A 149 -6.73 -10.78 12.72
C THR A 149 -7.17 -11.24 14.10
N ILE A 150 -8.18 -10.59 14.69
CA ILE A 150 -8.74 -10.97 16.01
C ILE A 150 -9.23 -12.43 15.99
N LEU A 151 -9.92 -12.84 14.92
CA LEU A 151 -10.41 -14.21 14.79
C LEU A 151 -9.26 -15.23 14.69
N LEU A 152 -8.24 -14.94 13.88
CA LEU A 152 -7.08 -15.81 13.69
C LEU A 152 -6.25 -15.97 14.98
N VAL A 153 -6.11 -14.90 15.76
CA VAL A 153 -5.50 -14.93 17.10
C VAL A 153 -6.30 -15.82 18.05
N ASN A 154 -7.63 -15.65 18.09
CA ASN A 154 -8.49 -16.48 18.94
C ASN A 154 -8.46 -17.97 18.55
N MET A 155 -8.29 -18.27 17.26
CA MET A 155 -8.07 -19.63 16.76
C MET A 155 -6.64 -20.14 16.95
N ARG A 156 -5.75 -19.36 17.59
CA ARG A 156 -4.32 -19.65 17.77
C ARG A 156 -3.57 -19.95 16.47
N ARG A 157 -4.05 -19.39 15.35
CA ARG A 157 -3.41 -19.50 14.02
C ARG A 157 -2.40 -18.40 13.77
N ILE A 158 -2.49 -17.31 14.52
CA ILE A 158 -1.50 -16.23 14.53
C ILE A 158 -0.95 -16.13 15.95
N VAL A 159 0.37 -16.13 16.06
CA VAL A 159 1.12 -15.86 17.29
C VAL A 159 1.97 -14.62 17.04
N PHE A 160 1.89 -13.63 17.93
CA PHE A 160 2.71 -12.43 17.82
C PHE A 160 4.07 -12.59 18.52
N PRO A 161 5.08 -11.80 18.14
CA PRO A 161 6.37 -11.74 18.84
C PRO A 161 6.22 -11.36 20.31
N SER A 162 7.19 -11.76 21.13
CA SER A 162 7.25 -11.37 22.53
C SER A 162 7.96 -10.02 22.69
N TYR A 163 7.35 -9.08 23.39
CA TYR A 163 7.90 -7.76 23.71
C TYR A 163 7.13 -7.13 24.89
N THR A 164 7.70 -6.11 25.52
CA THR A 164 7.01 -5.36 26.60
C THR A 164 6.21 -4.18 26.06
N VAL A 165 4.92 -4.14 26.38
CA VAL A 165 4.08 -2.96 26.10
C VAL A 165 4.45 -1.81 27.05
N CYS A 166 4.94 -0.70 26.50
CA CYS A 166 5.31 0.49 27.27
C CYS A 166 4.70 1.75 26.65
N ARG A 167 3.58 2.22 27.21
CA ARG A 167 2.91 3.46 26.77
C ARG A 167 3.29 4.60 27.72
N LYS A 168 3.93 5.65 27.20
CA LYS A 168 4.26 6.88 27.95
C LYS A 168 3.54 8.11 27.40
N THR A 169 3.28 8.14 26.10
CA THR A 169 2.71 9.29 25.40
C THR A 169 1.24 9.08 25.07
N GLN A 170 0.41 10.09 25.35
CA GLN A 170 -0.99 10.13 24.96
C GLN A 170 -1.12 10.60 23.50
N ILE A 171 -1.71 9.77 22.63
CA ILE A 171 -1.93 10.12 21.21
C ILE A 171 -3.11 11.09 21.09
N PHE A 172 -4.29 10.68 21.57
CA PHE A 172 -5.52 11.48 21.52
C PHE A 172 -5.76 12.16 22.85
N GLN A 173 -5.94 13.47 22.83
CA GLN A 173 -6.13 14.28 24.05
C GLN A 173 -7.42 13.94 24.79
N ASP A 174 -8.49 13.73 24.04
CA ASP A 174 -9.82 13.45 24.56
C ASP A 174 -10.64 12.65 23.54
N ARG A 175 -11.91 12.39 23.90
CA ARG A 175 -12.87 11.69 23.05
C ARG A 175 -13.10 12.41 21.72
N ASP A 176 -13.16 13.73 21.73
CA ASP A 176 -13.50 14.51 20.53
C ASP A 176 -12.32 14.58 19.57
N ASP A 177 -11.09 14.57 20.09
CA ASP A 177 -9.87 14.43 19.30
C ASP A 177 -9.81 13.10 18.56
N PHE A 178 -10.17 12.02 19.24
CA PHE A 178 -10.27 10.72 18.61
C PHE A 178 -11.41 10.65 17.58
N ILE A 179 -12.56 11.30 17.83
CA ILE A 179 -13.66 11.37 16.87
C ILE A 179 -13.24 12.15 15.62
N ARG A 180 -12.56 13.29 15.76
CA ARG A 180 -12.02 14.05 14.63
C ARG A 180 -11.07 13.20 13.79
N TYR A 181 -10.14 12.50 14.44
CA TYR A 181 -9.25 11.56 13.76
C TYR A 181 -10.04 10.46 13.02
N SER A 182 -10.98 9.80 13.70
CA SER A 182 -11.80 8.74 13.12
C SER A 182 -12.59 9.21 11.90
N SER A 183 -13.20 10.39 11.96
CA SER A 183 -13.92 10.99 10.84
C SER A 183 -12.98 11.29 9.66
N ALA A 184 -11.78 11.81 9.93
CA ALA A 184 -10.79 12.05 8.88
C ALA A 184 -10.30 10.75 8.23
N VAL A 185 -10.12 9.67 9.00
CA VAL A 185 -9.75 8.35 8.45
C VAL A 185 -10.83 7.82 7.51
N TYR A 186 -12.11 7.92 7.88
CA TYR A 186 -13.20 7.51 6.99
C TYR A 186 -13.24 8.34 5.71
N LEU A 187 -13.09 9.66 5.81
CA LEU A 187 -13.01 10.54 4.64
C LEU A 187 -11.81 10.20 3.75
N SER A 188 -10.66 9.87 4.33
CA SER A 188 -9.48 9.43 3.58
C SER A 188 -9.75 8.13 2.82
N ASN A 189 -10.48 7.19 3.41
CA ASN A 189 -10.87 5.94 2.75
C ASN A 189 -11.84 6.17 1.59
N ASP A 190 -12.79 7.09 1.75
CA ASP A 190 -13.72 7.47 0.69
C ASP A 190 -12.97 8.11 -0.49
N VAL A 191 -12.00 8.98 -0.22
CA VAL A 191 -11.11 9.55 -1.25
C VAL A 191 -10.30 8.46 -1.95
N SER A 192 -9.70 7.52 -1.22
CA SER A 192 -8.96 6.39 -1.80
C SER A 192 -9.85 5.49 -2.66
N THR A 193 -11.10 5.27 -2.26
CA THR A 193 -12.07 4.50 -3.05
C THR A 193 -12.47 5.24 -4.32
N ALA A 194 -12.69 6.56 -4.26
CA ALA A 194 -12.95 7.37 -5.44
C ALA A 194 -11.78 7.33 -6.44
N LEU A 195 -10.53 7.39 -5.95
CA LEU A 195 -9.32 7.22 -6.77
C LEU A 195 -9.27 5.84 -7.44
N ALA A 196 -9.47 4.76 -6.67
CA ALA A 196 -9.43 3.39 -7.17
C ALA A 196 -10.51 3.13 -8.25
N LEU A 197 -11.71 3.67 -8.04
CA LEU A 197 -12.81 3.62 -9.02
C LEU A 197 -12.66 4.63 -10.17
N ARG A 198 -11.60 5.44 -10.18
CA ARG A 198 -11.37 6.53 -11.14
C ARG A 198 -12.54 7.52 -11.23
N ASN A 199 -13.28 7.68 -10.14
CA ASN A 199 -14.37 8.64 -10.04
C ASN A 199 -13.83 10.01 -9.62
N TRP A 200 -13.15 10.68 -10.56
CA TRP A 200 -12.44 11.94 -10.30
C TRP A 200 -13.34 13.08 -9.84
N LYS A 201 -14.61 13.09 -10.28
CA LYS A 201 -15.59 14.11 -9.87
C LYS A 201 -15.93 13.98 -8.39
N GLU A 202 -16.22 12.75 -7.94
CA GLU A 202 -16.48 12.49 -6.53
C GLU A 202 -15.23 12.74 -5.67
N GLY A 203 -14.07 12.24 -6.13
CA GLY A 203 -12.79 12.52 -5.48
C GLY A 203 -12.55 14.01 -5.29
N PHE A 204 -12.84 14.83 -6.31
CA PHE A 204 -12.68 16.29 -6.25
C PHE A 204 -13.61 16.94 -5.23
N ASN A 205 -14.87 16.51 -5.15
CA ASN A 205 -15.82 17.01 -4.15
C ASN A 205 -15.35 16.68 -2.73
N LEU A 206 -14.95 15.43 -2.48
CA LEU A 206 -14.44 14.98 -1.19
C LEU A 206 -13.17 15.73 -0.77
N TYR A 207 -12.21 15.85 -1.69
CA TYR A 207 -10.98 16.63 -1.48
C TYR A 207 -11.28 18.09 -1.15
N THR A 208 -12.17 18.75 -1.91
CA THR A 208 -12.48 20.17 -1.70
C THR A 208 -13.18 20.37 -0.36
N GLY A 209 -14.13 19.50 0.00
CA GLY A 209 -14.77 19.51 1.31
C GLY A 209 -13.75 19.30 2.44
N ALA A 210 -12.82 18.35 2.27
CA ALA A 210 -11.75 18.11 3.22
C ALA A 210 -10.84 19.34 3.42
N LYS A 211 -10.50 20.03 2.32
CA LYS A 211 -9.66 21.24 2.36
C LYS A 211 -10.33 22.37 3.15
N VAL A 212 -11.64 22.55 3.03
CA VAL A 212 -12.41 23.53 3.82
C VAL A 212 -12.34 23.19 5.31
N VAL A 213 -12.68 21.95 5.68
CA VAL A 213 -12.67 21.50 7.09
C VAL A 213 -11.28 21.61 7.69
N TRP A 214 -10.23 21.26 6.94
CA TRP A 214 -8.86 21.37 7.43
C TRP A 214 -8.46 22.82 7.73
N LYS A 215 -8.87 23.76 6.88
CA LYS A 215 -8.64 25.19 7.10
C LYS A 215 -9.35 25.72 8.35
N GLU A 216 -10.55 25.23 8.64
CA GLU A 216 -11.27 25.58 9.87
C GLU A 216 -10.57 25.04 11.13
N LEU A 217 -9.85 23.93 11.01
CA LEU A 217 -9.13 23.28 12.12
C LEU A 217 -7.72 23.83 12.35
N GLU A 218 -7.17 24.68 11.47
CA GLU A 218 -5.76 25.12 11.49
C GLU A 218 -5.31 25.70 12.84
N ASN A 219 -6.22 26.35 13.58
CA ASN A 219 -5.95 26.95 14.89
C ASN A 219 -6.47 26.14 16.08
N HIS A 220 -6.94 24.91 15.86
CA HIS A 220 -7.52 24.09 16.92
C HIS A 220 -6.45 23.71 17.97
N PRO A 221 -6.72 23.86 19.30
CA PRO A 221 -5.71 23.64 20.34
C PRO A 221 -5.04 22.26 20.33
N SER A 222 -5.77 21.21 19.91
CA SER A 222 -5.22 19.84 19.87
C SER A 222 -4.06 19.68 18.89
N LEU A 223 -3.97 20.51 17.84
CA LEU A 223 -2.89 20.43 16.84
C LEU A 223 -1.51 20.75 17.44
N ARG A 224 -1.45 21.59 18.48
CA ARG A 224 -0.19 21.90 19.18
C ARG A 224 0.38 20.64 19.84
N HIS A 225 -0.47 19.85 20.49
CA HIS A 225 -0.08 18.56 21.05
C HIS A 225 0.35 17.58 19.95
N HIS A 226 -0.43 17.48 18.86
CA HIS A 226 -0.11 16.58 17.75
C HIS A 226 1.27 16.88 17.15
N ALA A 227 1.64 18.15 17.00
CA ALA A 227 2.94 18.55 16.48
C ALA A 227 4.11 18.09 17.37
N THR A 228 3.91 17.99 18.69
CA THR A 228 4.95 17.52 19.63
C THR A 228 5.11 16.01 19.68
N LEU A 229 4.17 15.23 19.12
CA LEU A 229 4.28 13.78 19.08
C LEU A 229 5.48 13.36 18.23
N PRO A 230 6.18 12.26 18.58
CA PRO A 230 7.17 11.67 17.71
C PRO A 230 6.51 11.21 16.40
N GLU A 231 7.26 11.18 15.31
CA GLU A 231 6.75 10.93 13.95
C GLU A 231 5.88 9.65 13.87
N TYR A 232 6.36 8.56 14.48
CA TYR A 232 5.68 7.26 14.51
C TYR A 232 4.35 7.24 15.29
N LEU A 233 4.07 8.27 16.10
CA LEU A 233 2.75 8.48 16.71
C LEU A 233 1.95 9.59 16.02
N ARG A 234 2.63 10.60 15.49
CA ARG A 234 2.02 11.75 14.81
C ARG A 234 1.17 11.32 13.60
N ARG A 235 1.49 10.18 12.98
CA ARG A 235 0.68 9.57 11.91
C ARG A 235 -0.75 9.20 12.34
N PHE A 236 -1.01 9.05 13.64
CA PHE A 236 -2.32 8.76 14.20
C PHE A 236 -3.05 10.03 14.66
N THR A 237 -2.91 11.13 13.92
CA THR A 237 -3.52 12.41 14.25
C THR A 237 -4.30 12.98 13.07
N VAL A 238 -5.27 13.83 13.37
CA VAL A 238 -6.17 14.42 12.38
C VAL A 238 -5.39 15.20 11.30
N GLY A 239 -4.37 15.97 11.68
CA GLY A 239 -3.58 16.76 10.74
C GLY A 239 -2.77 15.90 9.77
N TRP A 240 -2.26 14.75 10.22
CA TRP A 240 -1.56 13.83 9.32
C TRP A 240 -2.51 13.22 8.28
N VAL A 241 -3.73 12.85 8.68
CA VAL A 241 -4.73 12.28 7.76
C VAL A 241 -5.21 13.32 6.74
N TYR A 242 -5.48 14.56 7.15
CA TYR A 242 -5.82 15.62 6.19
C TYR A 242 -4.67 15.93 5.23
N THR A 243 -3.43 15.94 5.70
CA THR A 243 -2.26 16.12 4.82
C THR A 243 -2.19 15.04 3.74
N ARG A 244 -2.53 13.78 4.08
CA ARG A 244 -2.67 12.70 3.08
C ARG A 244 -3.82 12.93 2.10
N ILE A 245 -4.99 13.35 2.58
CA ILE A 245 -6.14 13.67 1.71
C ILE A 245 -5.76 14.78 0.72
N LEU A 246 -5.07 15.82 1.17
CA LEU A 246 -4.58 16.91 0.33
C LEU A 246 -3.53 16.42 -0.68
N SER A 247 -2.66 15.49 -0.28
CA SER A 247 -1.72 14.84 -1.20
C SER A 247 -2.43 14.00 -2.28
N HIS A 248 -3.50 13.28 -1.94
CA HIS A 248 -4.37 12.61 -2.93
C HIS A 248 -5.12 13.62 -3.81
N GLY A 249 -5.49 14.77 -3.24
CA GLY A 249 -6.06 15.91 -3.95
C GLY A 249 -5.20 16.36 -5.14
N VAL A 250 -3.88 16.38 -4.98
CA VAL A 250 -2.94 16.70 -6.08
C VAL A 250 -3.11 15.74 -7.25
N GLU A 251 -3.22 14.42 -6.99
CA GLU A 251 -3.45 13.44 -8.06
C GLU A 251 -4.80 13.68 -8.76
N ILE A 252 -5.85 13.93 -7.98
CA ILE A 252 -7.19 14.22 -8.52
C ILE A 252 -7.15 15.45 -9.45
N LEU A 253 -6.53 16.54 -8.99
CA LEU A 253 -6.35 17.77 -9.77
C LEU A 253 -5.57 17.49 -11.07
N GLN A 254 -4.47 16.73 -11.00
CA GLN A 254 -3.68 16.36 -12.19
C GLN A 254 -4.49 15.51 -13.18
N ARG A 255 -5.35 14.60 -12.71
CA ARG A 255 -6.24 13.79 -13.56
C ARG A 255 -7.33 14.62 -14.22
N LEU A 256 -7.78 15.68 -13.55
CA LEU A 256 -8.71 16.68 -14.08
C LEU A 256 -8.01 17.77 -14.91
N ARG A 257 -6.68 17.68 -15.10
CA ARG A 257 -5.84 18.65 -15.82
C ARG A 257 -5.83 20.06 -15.23
N MET A 258 -6.11 20.17 -13.93
CA MET A 258 -6.06 21.41 -13.14
C MET A 258 -4.64 21.58 -12.57
N TYR A 259 -3.67 21.88 -13.44
CA TYR A 259 -2.25 21.82 -13.10
C TYR A 259 -1.79 23.01 -12.25
N GLU A 260 -2.39 24.19 -12.44
CA GLU A 260 -2.17 25.39 -11.66
C GLU A 260 -2.58 25.16 -10.20
N GLU A 261 -3.77 24.61 -9.98
CA GLU A 261 -4.28 24.25 -8.66
C GLU A 261 -3.47 23.11 -8.03
N ALA A 262 -3.04 22.13 -8.83
CA ALA A 262 -2.15 21.07 -8.35
C ALA A 262 -0.81 21.62 -7.87
N VAL A 263 -0.23 22.60 -8.58
CA VAL A 263 0.98 23.30 -8.17
C VAL A 263 0.76 24.09 -6.88
N ALA A 264 -0.33 24.85 -6.77
CA ALA A 264 -0.67 25.58 -5.56
C ALA A 264 -0.81 24.64 -4.35
N GLN A 265 -1.51 23.51 -4.51
CA GLN A 265 -1.66 22.53 -3.44
C GLN A 265 -0.33 21.87 -3.04
N LEU A 266 0.56 21.59 -4.00
CA LEU A 266 1.91 21.07 -3.72
C LEU A 266 2.75 22.09 -2.94
N GLN A 267 2.66 23.38 -3.29
CA GLN A 267 3.36 24.45 -2.58
C GLN A 267 2.86 24.58 -1.13
N GLU A 268 1.55 24.51 -0.91
CA GLU A 268 0.96 24.48 0.45
C GLU A 268 1.47 23.28 1.26
N LEU A 269 1.50 22.07 0.66
CA LEU A 269 2.01 20.86 1.31
C LEU A 269 3.50 20.95 1.67
N LEU A 270 4.30 21.59 0.81
CA LEU A 270 5.74 21.78 1.00
C LEU A 270 6.08 22.90 1.99
N ALA A 271 5.18 23.86 2.19
CA ALA A 271 5.38 24.98 3.11
C ALA A 271 5.34 24.56 4.59
N GLN A 272 4.52 23.56 4.93
CA GLN A 272 4.45 23.03 6.30
C GLN A 272 5.60 22.03 6.60
N GLN A 273 5.90 21.84 7.89
CA GLN A 273 7.06 21.06 8.38
C GLN A 273 6.68 20.03 9.47
N VAL A 274 5.39 19.70 9.61
CA VAL A 274 4.87 18.89 10.72
C VAL A 274 4.42 17.50 10.24
N TYR A 275 3.70 17.42 9.13
CA TYR A 275 3.02 16.22 8.69
C TYR A 275 3.59 15.67 7.40
N CYS A 276 3.58 14.34 7.28
CA CYS A 276 3.98 13.58 6.08
C CYS A 276 5.34 14.01 5.51
N MET A 277 6.34 14.19 6.38
CA MET A 277 7.67 14.64 5.99
C MET A 277 8.35 13.66 5.01
N ASP A 278 8.04 12.38 5.15
CA ASP A 278 8.42 11.29 4.24
C ASP A 278 7.88 11.46 2.80
N SER A 279 6.78 12.21 2.61
CA SER A 279 6.17 12.44 1.30
C SER A 279 6.77 13.60 0.52
N ARG A 280 7.66 14.40 1.14
CA ARG A 280 8.23 15.62 0.54
C ARG A 280 8.98 15.36 -0.76
N GLY A 281 9.70 14.24 -0.86
CA GLY A 281 10.37 13.86 -2.11
C GLY A 281 9.41 13.66 -3.28
N ARG A 282 8.26 13.02 -3.01
CA ARG A 282 7.20 12.86 -4.01
C ARG A 282 6.60 14.20 -4.39
N TRP A 283 6.35 15.08 -3.42
CA TRP A 283 5.78 16.41 -3.68
C TRP A 283 6.71 17.28 -4.52
N TRP A 284 8.01 17.33 -4.19
CA TRP A 284 9.01 18.06 -4.97
C TRP A 284 9.13 17.53 -6.41
N ASP A 285 9.19 16.21 -6.60
CA ASP A 285 9.26 15.64 -7.94
C ASP A 285 7.99 15.92 -8.75
N ARG A 286 6.79 15.81 -8.14
CA ARG A 286 5.53 16.16 -8.83
C ARG A 286 5.42 17.66 -9.12
N LEU A 287 5.92 18.52 -8.25
CA LEU A 287 5.96 19.97 -8.47
C LEU A 287 6.87 20.30 -9.66
N ALA A 288 8.09 19.75 -9.68
CA ALA A 288 9.02 19.92 -10.78
C ALA A 288 8.46 19.37 -12.10
N LEU A 289 7.75 18.24 -12.06
CA LEU A 289 7.08 17.67 -13.23
C LEU A 289 5.98 18.60 -13.76
N ASN A 290 5.09 19.09 -12.89
CA ASN A 290 3.99 19.96 -13.30
C ASN A 290 4.50 21.28 -13.89
N LEU A 291 5.47 21.92 -13.23
CA LEU A 291 6.09 23.16 -13.70
C LEU A 291 6.75 22.96 -15.07
N HIS A 292 7.51 21.87 -15.24
CA HIS A 292 8.25 21.61 -16.47
C HIS A 292 7.33 21.19 -17.63
N GLN A 293 6.54 20.13 -17.44
CA GLN A 293 5.84 19.46 -18.55
C GLN A 293 4.48 20.08 -18.86
N HIS A 294 3.76 20.54 -17.84
CA HIS A 294 2.38 21.01 -18.00
C HIS A 294 2.31 22.53 -18.09
N LEU A 295 2.94 23.26 -17.17
CA LEU A 295 2.94 24.72 -17.15
C LEU A 295 4.05 25.35 -18.00
N LYS A 296 5.05 24.55 -18.42
CA LYS A 296 6.18 24.96 -19.27
C LYS A 296 6.94 26.17 -18.73
N ASP A 297 7.18 26.17 -17.41
CA ASP A 297 7.88 27.23 -16.69
C ASP A 297 9.29 26.74 -16.26
N PRO A 298 10.32 26.90 -17.11
CA PRO A 298 11.66 26.38 -16.84
C PRO A 298 12.36 27.07 -15.67
N GLU A 299 12.10 28.37 -15.45
CA GLU A 299 12.73 29.13 -14.37
C GLU A 299 12.27 28.60 -13.01
N LYS A 300 10.94 28.51 -12.79
CA LYS A 300 10.40 27.92 -11.56
C LYS A 300 10.75 26.44 -11.41
N THR A 301 10.87 25.71 -12.52
CA THR A 301 11.32 24.31 -12.48
C THR A 301 12.74 24.20 -11.92
N ILE A 302 13.67 25.05 -12.35
CA ILE A 302 15.06 25.03 -11.87
C ILE A 302 15.13 25.39 -10.39
N GLU A 303 14.38 26.40 -9.96
CA GLU A 303 14.26 26.76 -8.54
C GLU A 303 13.68 25.60 -7.71
N CYS A 304 12.60 24.98 -8.20
CA CYS A 304 12.00 23.81 -7.59
C CYS A 304 12.99 22.65 -7.43
N ILE A 305 13.79 22.35 -8.46
CA ILE A 305 14.82 21.30 -8.40
C ILE A 305 15.88 21.66 -7.35
N ARG A 306 16.37 22.90 -7.34
CA ARG A 306 17.36 23.36 -6.35
C ARG A 306 16.85 23.19 -4.92
N ASN A 307 15.64 23.68 -4.65
CA ASN A 307 15.04 23.62 -3.32
C ASN A 307 14.77 22.17 -2.90
N GLY A 308 14.27 21.34 -3.81
CA GLY A 308 14.06 19.91 -3.55
C GLY A 308 15.36 19.13 -3.29
N LEU A 309 16.48 19.50 -3.93
CA LEU A 309 17.79 18.90 -3.63
C LEU A 309 18.38 19.41 -2.31
N GLN A 310 18.01 20.60 -1.83
CA GLN A 310 18.45 21.12 -0.53
C GLN A 310 17.60 20.61 0.65
N ASP A 311 16.39 20.14 0.37
CA ASP A 311 15.48 19.61 1.39
C ASP A 311 15.99 18.26 1.95
N PRO A 312 16.27 18.16 3.27
CA PRO A 312 16.85 16.97 3.87
C PRO A 312 15.88 15.77 3.91
N PHE A 313 14.58 16.00 3.76
CA PHE A 313 13.57 14.94 3.78
C PHE A 313 13.34 14.31 2.40
N VAL A 314 13.93 14.87 1.34
CA VAL A 314 13.89 14.26 0.01
C VAL A 314 14.88 13.11 -0.03
N ARG A 315 14.37 11.88 -0.05
CA ARG A 315 15.18 10.65 -0.07
C ARG A 315 15.74 10.32 -1.45
N THR A 316 16.79 9.49 -1.45
CA THR A 316 17.68 9.21 -2.59
C THR A 316 16.95 8.99 -3.92
N GLY A 317 15.89 8.17 -3.97
CA GLY A 317 15.15 7.92 -5.21
C GLY A 317 14.56 9.18 -5.86
N HIS A 318 13.93 10.05 -5.07
CA HIS A 318 13.40 11.32 -5.58
C HIS A 318 14.50 12.37 -5.81
N ARG A 319 15.58 12.35 -5.01
CA ARG A 319 16.76 13.19 -5.28
C ARG A 319 17.38 12.89 -6.63
N LEU A 320 17.51 11.61 -6.98
CA LEU A 320 18.01 11.18 -8.29
C LEU A 320 17.04 11.60 -9.41
N SER A 321 15.74 11.46 -9.20
CA SER A 321 14.73 11.88 -10.18
C SER A 321 14.79 13.39 -10.47
N LEU A 322 14.91 14.23 -9.43
CA LEU A 322 15.12 15.67 -9.57
C LEU A 322 16.44 15.98 -10.29
N SER A 323 17.52 15.25 -9.95
CA SER A 323 18.83 15.43 -10.57
C SER A 323 18.80 15.10 -12.07
N GLN A 324 18.21 13.97 -12.45
CA GLN A 324 18.06 13.57 -13.84
C GLN A 324 17.16 14.52 -14.64
N ARG A 325 16.13 15.11 -14.00
CA ARG A 325 15.32 16.16 -14.62
C ARG A 325 16.16 17.40 -14.91
N GLY A 326 16.98 17.83 -13.95
CA GLY A 326 17.93 18.93 -14.12
C GLY A 326 18.95 18.66 -15.24
N GLN A 327 19.47 17.44 -15.34
CA GLN A 327 20.39 17.03 -16.39
C GLN A 327 19.74 17.06 -17.78
N LYS A 328 18.53 16.49 -17.92
CA LYS A 328 17.77 16.54 -19.18
C LYS A 328 17.47 17.97 -19.61
N MET A 329 17.18 18.87 -18.67
CA MET A 329 17.01 20.29 -18.96
C MET A 329 18.32 20.94 -19.45
N ARG A 330 19.46 20.60 -18.84
CA ARG A 330 20.78 21.09 -19.24
C ARG A 330 21.14 20.72 -20.69
N GLU A 331 20.74 19.52 -21.10
CA GLU A 331 20.97 18.98 -22.45
C GLU A 331 19.94 19.48 -23.48
N SER A 332 18.77 19.95 -23.03
CA SER A 332 17.69 20.38 -23.92
C SER A 332 17.99 21.69 -24.66
N PRO A 333 17.76 21.77 -25.98
CA PRO A 333 17.86 23.02 -26.73
C PRO A 333 16.92 24.12 -26.25
N SER A 334 15.76 23.77 -25.68
CA SER A 334 14.76 24.73 -25.19
C SER A 334 15.23 25.49 -23.94
N CYS A 335 16.22 24.97 -23.22
CA CYS A 335 16.70 25.53 -21.96
C CYS A 335 18.07 26.24 -22.11
N LYS A 336 18.49 26.56 -23.34
CA LYS A 336 19.78 27.23 -23.61
C LYS A 336 20.00 28.52 -22.81
N ALA A 337 18.95 29.31 -22.63
CA ALA A 337 19.01 30.56 -21.88
C ALA A 337 19.31 30.36 -20.37
N PHE A 338 19.05 29.18 -19.84
CA PHE A 338 19.21 28.86 -18.41
C PHE A 338 20.45 28.01 -18.12
N ARG A 339 21.36 27.83 -19.09
CA ARG A 339 22.54 26.95 -18.96
C ARG A 339 23.44 27.30 -17.78
N SER A 340 23.68 28.57 -17.49
CA SER A 340 24.49 29.00 -16.34
C SER A 340 23.86 28.53 -15.03
N ILE A 341 22.58 28.83 -14.83
CA ILE A 341 21.84 28.46 -13.62
C ILE A 341 21.75 26.93 -13.46
N LEU A 342 21.62 26.21 -14.58
CA LEU A 342 21.57 24.74 -14.60
C LEU A 342 22.94 24.11 -14.28
N GLN A 343 24.06 24.77 -14.58
CA GLN A 343 25.41 24.28 -14.25
C GLN A 343 25.66 24.28 -12.74
N ASP A 344 25.12 25.26 -12.02
CA ASP A 344 25.27 25.41 -10.57
C ASP A 344 24.44 24.42 -9.73
N LEU A 345 23.63 23.57 -10.36
CA LEU A 345 22.83 22.58 -9.63
C LEU A 345 23.69 21.41 -9.13
N PRO A 346 23.54 20.99 -7.85
CA PRO A 346 24.25 19.84 -7.28
C PRO A 346 23.57 18.53 -7.74
N LEU A 347 23.73 18.18 -9.01
CA LEU A 347 23.11 16.99 -9.59
C LEU A 347 23.85 15.72 -9.14
N LEU A 348 23.09 14.72 -8.71
CA LEU A 348 23.60 13.39 -8.39
C LEU A 348 23.87 12.60 -9.67
N GLN A 349 24.98 11.85 -9.68
CA GLN A 349 25.30 10.84 -10.67
C GLN A 349 25.35 9.47 -9.99
N VAL A 350 24.92 8.45 -10.72
CA VAL A 350 24.95 7.05 -10.27
C VAL A 350 25.63 6.27 -11.37
N GLU A 351 26.62 5.46 -11.00
CA GLU A 351 27.34 4.61 -11.93
C GLU A 351 26.41 3.55 -12.52
N ASP A 352 26.66 3.19 -13.78
CA ASP A 352 25.93 2.13 -14.45
C ASP A 352 26.50 0.77 -14.05
N VAL A 353 25.67 -0.27 -14.11
CA VAL A 353 26.07 -1.64 -13.75
C VAL A 353 26.20 -2.52 -14.99
N ALA A 354 26.66 -3.76 -14.81
CA ALA A 354 26.74 -4.71 -15.92
C ALA A 354 25.34 -5.07 -16.46
N HIS A 355 25.19 -5.09 -17.79
CA HIS A 355 23.94 -5.47 -18.44
C HIS A 355 24.16 -6.72 -19.30
N VAL A 356 23.24 -7.68 -19.19
CA VAL A 356 23.19 -8.88 -20.04
C VAL A 356 21.87 -8.94 -20.78
N THR A 357 21.81 -9.74 -21.84
CA THR A 357 20.58 -9.93 -22.62
C THR A 357 20.37 -11.41 -22.87
N ILE A 358 19.21 -11.92 -22.44
CA ILE A 358 18.76 -13.28 -22.70
C ILE A 358 17.54 -13.24 -23.61
N LYS A 359 17.28 -14.38 -24.24
CA LYS A 359 16.19 -14.52 -25.20
C LYS A 359 15.12 -15.44 -24.67
N GLY A 360 13.86 -15.09 -24.87
CA GLY A 360 12.71 -15.90 -24.48
C GLY A 360 11.65 -15.97 -25.58
N LYS A 361 11.06 -17.15 -25.80
CA LYS A 361 9.92 -17.31 -26.70
C LYS A 361 8.68 -16.67 -26.04
N LEU A 362 8.16 -15.58 -26.59
CA LEU A 362 7.01 -14.88 -26.00
C LEU A 362 5.71 -15.67 -26.26
N CYS A 363 4.89 -15.86 -25.23
CA CYS A 363 3.56 -16.42 -25.39
C CYS A 363 2.61 -15.35 -25.97
N PRO A 364 1.95 -15.59 -27.11
CA PRO A 364 1.02 -14.61 -27.69
C PRO A 364 -0.20 -14.46 -26.78
N GLN A 365 -0.29 -13.32 -26.09
CA GLN A 365 -1.46 -12.96 -25.29
C GLN A 365 -2.27 -11.85 -25.97
N THR A 366 -3.59 -12.02 -25.99
CA THR A 366 -4.57 -11.00 -26.39
C THR A 366 -5.02 -10.21 -25.17
N GLY A 367 -4.18 -9.32 -24.63
CA GLY A 367 -4.56 -8.49 -23.50
C GLY A 367 -3.47 -7.57 -22.93
N ILE A 368 -3.89 -6.68 -22.03
CA ILE A 368 -3.00 -5.86 -21.20
C ILE A 368 -2.64 -6.70 -19.97
N GLY A 369 -1.46 -7.30 -19.95
CA GLY A 369 -0.97 -8.16 -18.87
C GLY A 369 0.56 -8.22 -18.81
N ARG A 370 1.12 -8.81 -17.75
CA ARG A 370 2.57 -9.07 -17.67
C ARG A 370 2.98 -10.03 -18.79
N SER A 371 4.15 -9.80 -19.39
CA SER A 371 4.68 -10.68 -20.43
C SER A 371 4.89 -12.10 -19.89
N VAL A 372 4.39 -13.09 -20.62
CA VAL A 372 4.55 -14.52 -20.29
C VAL A 372 5.39 -15.16 -21.40
N PHE A 373 6.33 -16.00 -20.99
CA PHE A 373 7.28 -16.68 -21.87
C PHE A 373 7.04 -18.19 -21.85
N LEU A 374 7.51 -18.87 -22.89
CA LEU A 374 7.48 -20.32 -23.01
C LEU A 374 8.87 -20.88 -22.72
N MET A 375 8.94 -21.85 -21.82
CA MET A 375 10.15 -22.58 -21.46
C MET A 375 9.92 -24.08 -21.69
N GLU A 376 10.93 -24.77 -22.22
CA GLU A 376 10.92 -26.23 -22.30
C GLU A 376 11.37 -26.78 -20.94
N ASP A 377 10.50 -27.53 -20.28
CA ASP A 377 10.79 -28.13 -18.97
C ASP A 377 11.49 -29.48 -19.17
N PHE A 378 12.74 -29.55 -18.71
CA PHE A 378 13.55 -30.76 -18.69
C PHE A 378 13.59 -31.32 -17.26
N GLN A 379 12.43 -31.55 -16.63
CA GLN A 379 12.36 -32.27 -15.35
C GLN A 379 12.91 -33.70 -15.53
N MET A 380 14.21 -33.84 -15.29
CA MET A 380 14.91 -35.11 -15.17
C MET A 380 14.78 -35.59 -13.71
N GLU A 381 13.64 -36.17 -13.36
CA GLU A 381 13.53 -37.00 -12.14
C GLU A 381 13.20 -38.45 -12.54
N ASP A 382 14.26 -39.23 -12.68
CA ASP A 382 14.42 -40.64 -12.28
C ASP A 382 13.20 -41.58 -12.37
N ARG A 383 12.44 -41.51 -13.46
CA ARG A 383 11.52 -42.56 -13.89
C ARG A 383 11.78 -42.84 -15.35
N GLY A 384 12.45 -43.95 -15.61
CA GLY A 384 12.68 -44.43 -16.96
C GLY A 384 11.36 -44.64 -17.68
N GLU A 385 11.05 -43.72 -18.59
CA GLU A 385 10.22 -43.85 -19.80
C GLU A 385 10.27 -42.49 -20.52
N ASP A 386 10.33 -42.51 -21.87
CA ASP A 386 10.52 -41.35 -22.74
C ASP A 386 9.50 -40.22 -22.46
N LEU A 387 9.92 -39.20 -21.70
CA LEU A 387 9.11 -38.01 -21.42
C LEU A 387 9.30 -36.99 -22.56
N GLU A 388 8.22 -36.71 -23.29
CA GLU A 388 8.18 -35.60 -24.25
C GLU A 388 8.48 -34.27 -23.53
N PRO A 389 9.30 -33.37 -24.10
CA PRO A 389 9.59 -32.08 -23.50
C PRO A 389 8.31 -31.28 -23.33
N SER A 390 7.91 -31.04 -22.08
CA SER A 390 6.70 -30.27 -21.80
C SER A 390 7.01 -28.78 -21.91
N THR A 391 6.20 -28.05 -22.67
CA THR A 391 6.33 -26.58 -22.76
C THR A 391 5.53 -25.94 -21.63
N VAL A 392 6.19 -25.22 -20.74
CA VAL A 392 5.60 -24.55 -19.58
C VAL A 392 5.58 -23.04 -19.79
N MET A 393 4.50 -22.39 -19.35
CA MET A 393 4.40 -20.93 -19.31
C MET A 393 5.09 -20.41 -18.06
N CYS A 394 5.94 -19.40 -18.22
CA CYS A 394 6.72 -18.81 -17.14
C CYS A 394 6.73 -17.27 -17.20
N SER A 395 7.01 -16.66 -16.06
CA SER A 395 7.32 -15.24 -15.92
C SER A 395 8.70 -14.89 -16.47
N VAL A 396 9.00 -13.60 -16.57
CA VAL A 396 10.30 -13.12 -17.05
C VAL A 396 11.41 -13.47 -16.06
N GLU A 397 11.09 -13.47 -14.76
CA GLU A 397 12.00 -13.77 -13.67
C GLU A 397 12.32 -15.28 -13.60
N GLU A 398 11.33 -16.14 -13.83
CA GLU A 398 11.55 -17.60 -13.94
C GLU A 398 12.42 -17.95 -15.14
N LEU A 399 12.25 -17.27 -16.28
CA LEU A 399 13.12 -17.43 -17.45
C LEU A 399 14.58 -17.05 -17.12
N ALA A 400 14.77 -15.94 -16.42
CA ALA A 400 16.10 -15.52 -15.99
C ALA A 400 16.71 -16.52 -14.99
N LEU A 401 15.94 -17.03 -14.02
CA LEU A 401 16.40 -18.09 -13.10
C LEU A 401 16.87 -19.34 -13.84
N ALA A 402 16.12 -19.79 -14.85
CA ALA A 402 16.51 -20.94 -15.66
C ALA A 402 17.82 -20.70 -16.44
N HIS A 403 18.03 -19.50 -16.96
CA HIS A 403 19.29 -19.11 -17.58
C HIS A 403 20.46 -19.17 -16.60
N TYR A 404 20.35 -18.55 -15.42
CA TYR A 404 21.43 -18.60 -14.43
C TYR A 404 21.71 -20.01 -13.91
N LYS A 405 20.70 -20.88 -13.86
CA LYS A 405 20.89 -22.30 -13.57
C LYS A 405 21.75 -22.99 -14.62
N GLN A 406 21.59 -22.67 -15.90
CA GLN A 406 22.44 -23.18 -16.99
C GLN A 406 23.87 -22.61 -16.93
N GLU A 407 24.03 -21.37 -16.47
CA GLU A 407 25.34 -20.74 -16.19
C GLU A 407 26.01 -21.29 -14.91
N GLY A 408 25.40 -22.28 -14.25
CA GLY A 408 25.98 -23.02 -13.13
C GLY A 408 25.52 -22.55 -11.75
N PHE A 409 24.63 -21.56 -11.62
CA PHE A 409 24.04 -21.16 -10.34
C PHE A 409 22.95 -22.15 -9.91
N ASP A 410 23.30 -23.14 -9.10
CA ASP A 410 22.41 -24.24 -8.71
C ASP A 410 21.25 -23.81 -7.81
N GLN A 411 21.36 -22.65 -7.15
CA GLN A 411 20.30 -22.05 -6.33
C GLN A 411 19.88 -20.68 -6.85
N GLY A 412 18.60 -20.34 -6.64
CA GLY A 412 18.07 -19.01 -6.95
C GLY A 412 16.74 -18.71 -6.28
N ILE A 413 16.52 -17.44 -5.97
CA ILE A 413 15.30 -16.92 -5.35
C ILE A 413 14.82 -15.71 -6.14
N HIS A 414 13.60 -15.76 -6.66
CA HIS A 414 12.83 -14.56 -7.03
C HIS A 414 12.06 -14.09 -5.80
N GLY A 415 12.55 -13.03 -5.16
CA GLY A 415 11.96 -12.51 -3.94
C GLY A 415 12.05 -11.01 -3.73
N GLU A 416 12.64 -10.27 -4.67
CA GLU A 416 12.78 -8.82 -4.60
C GLU A 416 13.37 -8.40 -3.22
N GLY A 417 12.86 -7.31 -2.65
CA GLY A 417 13.26 -6.86 -1.31
C GLY A 417 12.96 -7.85 -0.17
N SER A 418 12.00 -8.76 -0.34
CA SER A 418 11.58 -9.67 0.74
C SER A 418 12.68 -10.63 1.18
N THR A 419 13.57 -11.03 0.25
CA THR A 419 14.73 -11.87 0.55
C THR A 419 15.65 -11.19 1.57
N PHE A 420 15.98 -9.93 1.34
CA PHE A 420 16.86 -9.14 2.20
C PHE A 420 16.17 -8.75 3.52
N THR A 421 14.90 -8.36 3.48
CA THR A 421 14.17 -8.00 4.71
C THR A 421 13.93 -9.21 5.62
N THR A 422 13.77 -10.41 5.05
CA THR A 422 13.65 -11.64 5.85
C THR A 422 14.96 -11.96 6.55
N LEU A 423 16.11 -11.88 5.86
CA LEU A 423 17.42 -12.05 6.49
C LEU A 423 17.70 -10.97 7.53
N PHE A 424 17.33 -9.71 7.25
CA PHE A 424 17.43 -8.61 8.20
C PHE A 424 16.60 -8.90 9.46
N GLY A 425 15.36 -9.35 9.28
CA GLY A 425 14.47 -9.72 10.37
C GLY A 425 15.00 -10.89 11.21
N LEU A 426 15.60 -11.90 10.59
CA LEU A 426 16.22 -13.03 11.30
C LEU A 426 17.44 -12.57 12.12
N LEU A 427 18.36 -11.81 11.52
CA LEU A 427 19.64 -11.44 12.13
C LEU A 427 19.57 -10.21 13.06
N MET A 428 18.43 -9.50 13.08
CA MET A 428 18.16 -8.34 13.94
C MET A 428 16.94 -8.54 14.86
N TRP A 429 16.39 -9.76 14.95
CA TRP A 429 15.11 -10.02 15.62
C TRP A 429 15.03 -9.44 17.04
N ASP A 430 16.04 -9.72 17.86
CA ASP A 430 16.12 -9.29 19.25
C ASP A 430 16.21 -7.76 19.38
N ILE A 431 16.84 -7.08 18.42
CA ILE A 431 16.94 -5.61 18.38
C ILE A 431 15.63 -4.98 17.91
N ILE A 432 14.96 -5.60 16.92
CA ILE A 432 13.66 -5.13 16.42
C ILE A 432 12.62 -5.15 17.55
N PHE A 433 12.61 -6.24 18.34
CA PHE A 433 11.66 -6.45 19.44
C PHE A 433 12.24 -6.11 20.82
N MET A 434 13.33 -5.34 20.89
CA MET A 434 13.97 -5.01 22.16
C MET A 434 13.06 -4.14 23.05
N ASP A 435 13.22 -4.33 24.35
CA ASP A 435 12.60 -3.49 25.37
C ASP A 435 13.34 -2.15 25.52
N GLY A 436 12.80 -1.26 26.37
CA GLY A 436 13.45 0.00 26.75
C GLY A 436 13.07 1.20 25.88
N ILE A 437 12.36 0.98 24.76
CA ILE A 437 11.94 2.06 23.86
C ILE A 437 10.47 2.37 24.11
N PRO A 438 10.13 3.59 24.57
CA PRO A 438 8.75 3.92 24.88
C PRO A 438 7.90 4.07 23.63
N ASP A 439 6.62 3.74 23.77
CA ASP A 439 5.55 3.98 22.83
C ASP A 439 5.59 3.19 21.51
N VAL A 440 6.65 2.42 21.22
CA VAL A 440 6.77 1.63 19.98
C VAL A 440 5.97 0.32 20.02
N PHE A 441 5.77 -0.25 21.21
CA PHE A 441 4.82 -1.35 21.45
C PHE A 441 3.74 -0.87 22.40
N ARG A 442 2.53 -0.73 21.87
CA ARG A 442 1.35 -0.23 22.56
C ARG A 442 0.35 -1.34 22.84
N ASN A 443 0.28 -2.43 22.08
CA ASN A 443 -0.61 -3.55 22.39
C ASN A 443 0.08 -4.90 22.12
N PRO A 444 -0.46 -6.03 22.60
CA PRO A 444 0.15 -7.35 22.40
C PRO A 444 0.00 -7.96 20.98
N PHE A 445 -0.54 -7.22 20.01
CA PHE A 445 -0.91 -7.69 18.68
C PHE A 445 -0.19 -6.94 17.56
N GLN A 446 1.03 -6.48 17.83
CA GLN A 446 1.91 -5.86 16.85
C GLN A 446 2.90 -6.85 16.26
N ALA A 447 3.00 -6.86 14.93
CA ALA A 447 4.00 -7.61 14.18
C ALA A 447 5.34 -6.84 14.02
N PHE A 448 5.41 -5.60 14.50
CA PHE A 448 6.58 -4.72 14.40
C PHE A 448 6.46 -3.54 15.39
N PRO A 449 7.58 -2.89 15.77
CA PRO A 449 7.55 -1.66 16.55
C PRO A 449 7.04 -0.49 15.70
N LEU A 450 6.24 0.42 16.26
CA LEU A 450 5.60 1.51 15.51
C LEU A 450 6.60 2.45 14.81
N ASP A 451 7.84 2.53 15.30
CA ASP A 451 8.89 3.36 14.72
C ASP A 451 9.64 2.72 13.55
N LEU A 452 9.39 1.44 13.22
CA LEU A 452 10.16 0.66 12.23
C LEU A 452 10.36 1.33 10.87
N TYR A 453 9.35 2.05 10.39
CA TYR A 453 9.36 2.73 9.09
C TYR A 453 9.66 4.24 9.21
N THR A 454 10.30 4.66 10.29
CA THR A 454 10.68 6.05 10.56
C THR A 454 12.17 6.14 10.89
N ASP A 455 12.74 7.34 10.76
CA ASP A 455 14.15 7.56 11.13
C ASP A 455 14.40 7.26 12.62
N SER A 456 13.35 7.35 13.45
CA SER A 456 13.44 7.06 14.89
C SER A 456 13.83 5.61 15.18
N PHE A 457 13.56 4.65 14.28
CA PHE A 457 13.93 3.25 14.51
C PHE A 457 15.42 3.08 14.77
N TYR A 458 16.24 3.66 13.89
CA TYR A 458 17.69 3.63 14.00
C TYR A 458 18.16 4.46 15.19
N GLU A 459 17.65 5.69 15.34
CA GLU A 459 18.07 6.60 16.41
C GLU A 459 17.83 6.02 17.81
N ASN A 460 16.66 5.42 18.04
CA ASN A 460 16.28 4.80 19.31
C ASN A 460 17.09 3.54 19.63
N ARG A 461 17.74 2.93 18.64
CA ARG A 461 18.45 1.64 18.73
C ARG A 461 19.91 1.75 18.31
N ARG A 462 20.46 2.97 18.17
CA ARG A 462 21.72 3.22 17.47
C ARG A 462 22.86 2.35 18.02
N GLU A 463 23.05 2.36 19.34
CA GLU A 463 24.13 1.59 19.98
C GLU A 463 24.01 0.08 19.73
N ALA A 464 22.81 -0.48 19.91
CA ALA A 464 22.55 -1.91 19.70
C ALA A 464 22.71 -2.30 18.22
N LEU A 465 22.19 -1.48 17.31
CA LEU A 465 22.31 -1.68 15.86
C LEU A 465 23.76 -1.61 15.42
N GLU A 466 24.49 -0.55 15.78
CA GLU A 466 25.90 -0.41 15.42
C GLU A 466 26.74 -1.57 15.96
N SER A 467 26.53 -1.98 17.21
CA SER A 467 27.23 -3.13 17.80
C SER A 467 26.94 -4.42 17.03
N ARG A 468 25.68 -4.69 16.67
CA ARG A 468 25.30 -5.87 15.88
C ARG A 468 25.84 -5.82 14.45
N LEU A 469 25.87 -4.65 13.83
CA LEU A 469 26.42 -4.46 12.47
C LEU A 469 27.92 -4.73 12.44
N GLU A 470 28.68 -4.32 13.46
CA GLU A 470 30.10 -4.64 13.58
C GLU A 470 30.32 -6.14 13.82
N LEU A 471 29.54 -6.76 14.72
CA LEU A 471 29.58 -8.21 14.93
C LEU A 471 29.24 -9.00 13.66
N LEU A 472 28.25 -8.54 12.89
CA LEU A 472 27.89 -9.13 11.59
C LEU A 472 29.04 -9.00 10.60
N ARG A 473 29.72 -7.85 10.53
CA ARG A 473 30.84 -7.63 9.61
C ARG A 473 31.96 -8.66 9.84
N GLU A 474 32.20 -9.05 11.08
CA GLU A 474 33.23 -10.02 11.48
C GLU A 474 32.73 -11.47 11.54
N ALA A 475 31.43 -11.70 11.34
CA ALA A 475 30.82 -13.01 11.50
C ALA A 475 31.31 -14.01 10.43
N SER A 476 31.79 -15.16 10.90
CA SER A 476 32.09 -16.30 10.03
C SER A 476 30.81 -16.98 9.54
N ALA A 477 30.91 -17.75 8.45
CA ALA A 477 29.80 -18.57 7.93
C ALA A 477 29.19 -19.50 8.99
N LYS A 478 29.99 -20.03 9.94
CA LYS A 478 29.48 -20.83 11.06
C LYS A 478 28.61 -19.99 12.01
N THR A 479 29.04 -18.76 12.29
CA THR A 479 28.34 -17.83 13.19
C THR A 479 27.00 -17.40 12.59
N LEU A 480 26.99 -17.02 11.31
CA LEU A 480 25.77 -16.66 10.59
C LEU A 480 24.74 -17.80 10.60
N ARG A 481 25.19 -19.04 10.36
CA ARG A 481 24.30 -20.22 10.42
C ARG A 481 23.66 -20.40 11.79
N SER A 482 24.48 -20.32 12.84
CA SER A 482 24.00 -20.43 14.22
C SER A 482 22.95 -19.37 14.53
N TRP A 483 23.23 -18.10 14.25
CA TRP A 483 22.30 -17.00 14.56
C TRP A 483 20.97 -17.16 13.82
N ILE A 484 20.99 -17.59 12.55
CA ILE A 484 19.77 -17.86 11.79
C ILE A 484 19.01 -19.04 12.38
N GLU A 485 19.68 -20.13 12.73
CA GLU A 485 19.08 -21.33 13.32
C GLU A 485 18.43 -21.04 14.67
N ASP A 486 19.09 -20.26 15.53
CA ASP A 486 18.61 -19.90 16.85
C ASP A 486 17.28 -19.13 16.75
N VAL A 487 17.22 -18.12 15.86
CA VAL A 487 16.01 -17.31 15.66
C VAL A 487 14.93 -18.10 14.93
N TRP A 488 15.26 -18.85 13.89
CA TRP A 488 14.31 -19.68 13.17
C TRP A 488 13.62 -20.66 14.13
N SER A 489 14.40 -21.44 14.87
CA SER A 489 13.87 -22.47 15.78
C SER A 489 13.02 -21.89 16.91
N ALA A 490 13.33 -20.67 17.38
CA ALA A 490 12.61 -20.04 18.47
C ALA A 490 11.38 -19.23 18.05
N GLN A 491 11.33 -18.74 16.80
CA GLN A 491 10.38 -17.73 16.37
C GLN A 491 9.51 -18.13 15.15
N GLU A 492 9.81 -19.26 14.50
CA GLU A 492 9.07 -19.72 13.32
C GLU A 492 7.55 -19.69 13.51
N GLY A 493 6.85 -19.17 12.50
CA GLY A 493 5.40 -19.03 12.49
C GLY A 493 4.86 -17.81 13.25
N LYS A 494 5.69 -17.03 13.95
CA LYS A 494 5.26 -15.77 14.55
C LYS A 494 5.06 -14.68 13.51
N ALA A 495 4.01 -13.88 13.67
CA ALA A 495 3.70 -12.77 12.78
C ALA A 495 4.81 -11.71 12.83
N SER A 496 5.34 -11.34 11.66
CA SER A 496 6.32 -10.25 11.52
C SER A 496 6.05 -9.49 10.24
N ALA A 497 6.23 -8.16 10.27
CA ALA A 497 6.15 -7.36 9.05
C ALA A 497 7.37 -7.53 8.13
N LEU A 498 8.46 -8.14 8.62
CA LEU A 498 9.72 -8.28 7.87
C LEU A 498 10.04 -9.70 7.43
N LEU A 499 9.53 -10.70 8.14
CA LEU A 499 9.78 -12.11 7.84
C LEU A 499 8.53 -12.73 7.20
N GLY A 500 8.67 -13.16 5.94
CA GLY A 500 7.84 -14.20 5.37
C GLY A 500 8.52 -15.55 5.62
N TRP A 501 7.99 -16.37 6.53
CA TRP A 501 8.58 -17.67 6.88
C TRP A 501 8.66 -18.61 5.67
N GLU A 502 7.78 -18.41 4.70
CA GLU A 502 7.70 -19.10 3.42
C GLU A 502 8.66 -18.59 2.35
N ARG A 503 9.39 -17.48 2.59
CA ARG A 503 10.32 -16.90 1.60
C ARG A 503 11.45 -17.88 1.28
N PHE A 504 11.97 -18.57 2.29
CA PHE A 504 12.95 -19.63 2.10
C PHE A 504 12.25 -20.97 2.15
N SER A 505 12.62 -21.89 1.26
CA SER A 505 12.07 -23.24 1.24
C SER A 505 12.46 -24.04 2.48
N SER A 506 13.56 -23.65 3.15
CA SER A 506 14.07 -24.27 4.37
C SER A 506 15.03 -23.35 5.11
N LEU A 507 15.26 -23.63 6.40
CA LEU A 507 16.34 -23.07 7.20
C LEU A 507 17.70 -23.19 6.48
N HIS A 508 17.98 -24.35 5.89
CA HIS A 508 19.23 -24.60 5.17
C HIS A 508 19.42 -23.64 3.98
N GLN A 509 18.35 -23.31 3.25
CA GLN A 509 18.43 -22.36 2.14
C GLN A 509 18.76 -20.94 2.63
N ALA A 510 18.12 -20.49 3.72
CA ALA A 510 18.39 -19.19 4.33
C ALA A 510 19.85 -19.09 4.83
N GLN A 511 20.32 -20.15 5.49
CA GLN A 511 21.69 -20.31 5.96
C GLN A 511 22.71 -20.29 4.81
N SER A 512 22.45 -21.05 3.75
CA SER A 512 23.30 -21.13 2.56
C SER A 512 23.46 -19.76 1.92
N LEU A 513 22.36 -19.04 1.69
CA LEU A 513 22.40 -17.72 1.09
C LEU A 513 23.15 -16.71 1.97
N ALA A 514 22.86 -16.66 3.27
CA ALA A 514 23.55 -15.76 4.19
C ALA A 514 25.07 -16.01 4.23
N CYS A 515 25.50 -17.27 4.10
CA CYS A 515 26.92 -17.62 4.02
C CYS A 515 27.57 -17.13 2.72
N CYS A 516 26.86 -17.23 1.58
CA CYS A 516 27.37 -16.75 0.30
C CYS A 516 27.51 -15.22 0.29
N PHE A 517 26.51 -14.53 0.83
CA PHE A 517 26.57 -13.08 1.04
C PHE A 517 27.73 -12.67 1.95
N GLY A 518 27.93 -13.39 3.06
CA GLY A 518 28.97 -13.09 4.02
C GLY A 518 28.65 -11.88 4.92
N GLY A 519 29.38 -11.80 6.02
CA GLY A 519 29.19 -10.80 7.07
C GLY A 519 29.28 -9.34 6.61
N PRO A 520 30.34 -8.92 5.88
CA PRO A 520 30.51 -7.54 5.46
C PRO A 520 29.39 -7.00 4.57
N PHE A 521 28.96 -7.78 3.58
CA PHE A 521 27.87 -7.40 2.68
C PHE A 521 26.54 -7.28 3.44
N LEU A 522 26.20 -8.27 4.27
CA LEU A 522 24.99 -8.25 5.10
C LEU A 522 24.99 -7.03 6.03
N SER A 523 26.11 -6.72 6.68
CA SER A 523 26.26 -5.54 7.53
C SER A 523 25.99 -4.24 6.76
N GLY A 524 26.55 -4.08 5.57
CA GLY A 524 26.31 -2.92 4.71
C GLY A 524 24.83 -2.74 4.35
N VAL A 525 24.19 -3.81 3.85
CA VAL A 525 22.76 -3.78 3.50
C VAL A 525 21.89 -3.47 4.72
N PHE A 526 22.15 -4.11 5.86
CA PHE A 526 21.35 -3.95 7.07
C PHE A 526 21.54 -2.58 7.72
N ARG A 527 22.71 -1.97 7.57
CA ARG A 527 22.96 -0.58 7.97
C ARG A 527 22.08 0.39 7.19
N ARG A 528 21.89 0.17 5.89
CA ARG A 528 20.99 0.97 5.06
C ARG A 528 19.52 0.72 5.40
N LEU A 529 19.13 -0.55 5.54
CA LEU A 529 17.76 -0.93 5.91
C LEU A 529 17.37 -0.39 7.30
N SER A 530 18.26 -0.44 8.28
CA SER A 530 17.97 0.09 9.62
C SER A 530 17.79 1.61 9.64
N LYS A 531 18.56 2.36 8.86
CA LYS A 531 18.45 3.82 8.79
C LYS A 531 17.20 4.31 8.07
N ASP A 532 16.77 3.61 7.02
CA ASP A 532 15.66 4.09 6.19
C ASP A 532 14.90 2.93 5.52
N LEU A 533 14.25 2.09 6.33
CA LEU A 533 13.57 0.91 5.83
C LEU A 533 12.43 1.25 4.86
N ARG A 534 11.64 2.29 5.17
CA ARG A 534 10.48 2.71 4.36
C ARG A 534 10.87 2.97 2.91
N HIS A 535 11.98 3.66 2.71
CA HIS A 535 12.41 4.05 1.36
C HIS A 535 13.35 3.02 0.74
N SER A 536 14.05 2.22 1.55
CA SER A 536 15.03 1.22 1.12
C SER A 536 14.44 -0.17 0.85
N ARG A 537 13.28 -0.53 1.41
CA ARG A 537 12.65 -1.85 1.15
C ARG A 537 12.26 -2.08 -0.30
N GLY A 538 11.99 -1.01 -1.04
CA GLY A 538 11.62 -1.06 -2.46
C GLY A 538 12.79 -0.72 -3.38
N GLY A 539 12.88 -1.43 -4.51
CA GLY A 539 13.93 -1.26 -5.51
C GLY A 539 15.16 -2.14 -5.30
N LEU A 540 15.12 -3.06 -4.33
CA LEU A 540 16.07 -4.18 -4.29
C LEU A 540 15.83 -5.09 -5.50
N PRO A 541 16.88 -5.73 -6.06
CA PRO A 541 16.75 -6.50 -7.29
C PRO A 541 15.87 -7.74 -7.16
N ASP A 542 15.26 -8.16 -8.27
CA ASP A 542 14.28 -9.25 -8.31
C ASP A 542 14.85 -10.59 -7.83
N LEU A 543 16.06 -10.91 -8.28
CA LEU A 543 16.68 -12.22 -8.09
C LEU A 543 17.95 -12.16 -7.26
N VAL A 544 18.16 -13.24 -6.52
CA VAL A 544 19.47 -13.63 -5.99
C VAL A 544 19.75 -15.05 -6.44
N VAL A 545 20.89 -15.27 -7.09
CA VAL A 545 21.34 -16.59 -7.54
C VAL A 545 22.72 -16.90 -6.95
N TRP A 546 22.96 -18.15 -6.55
CA TRP A 546 24.24 -18.51 -5.93
C TRP A 546 24.63 -19.96 -6.20
N ARG A 547 25.94 -20.22 -6.09
CA ARG A 547 26.55 -21.53 -6.21
C ARG A 547 26.88 -22.08 -4.83
N THR A 548 26.37 -23.26 -4.52
CA THR A 548 26.56 -23.87 -3.19
C THR A 548 27.98 -24.38 -2.96
N GLU A 549 28.68 -24.76 -4.02
CA GLU A 549 30.02 -25.34 -3.96
C GLU A 549 31.10 -24.33 -3.57
N ASP A 550 31.13 -23.16 -4.21
CA ASP A 550 32.18 -22.15 -4.02
C ASP A 550 31.69 -20.81 -3.42
N GLY A 551 30.39 -20.72 -3.10
CA GLY A 551 29.79 -19.57 -2.42
C GLY A 551 29.65 -18.32 -3.29
N GLN A 552 29.89 -18.42 -4.60
CA GLN A 552 29.69 -17.28 -5.50
C GLN A 552 28.20 -16.95 -5.64
N TYR A 553 27.88 -15.67 -5.66
CA TYR A 553 26.51 -15.21 -5.83
C TYR A 553 26.43 -14.02 -6.78
N LYS A 554 25.23 -13.79 -7.31
CA LYS A 554 24.87 -12.59 -8.05
C LYS A 554 23.53 -12.06 -7.58
N VAL A 555 23.38 -10.75 -7.66
CA VAL A 555 22.13 -10.03 -7.40
C VAL A 555 21.67 -9.41 -8.72
N VAL A 556 20.50 -9.84 -9.20
CA VAL A 556 20.08 -9.58 -10.60
C VAL A 556 18.73 -8.87 -10.62
N GLU A 557 18.68 -7.76 -11.35
CA GLU A 557 17.43 -7.07 -11.70
C GLU A 557 16.98 -7.52 -13.09
N VAL A 558 15.76 -8.00 -13.23
CA VAL A 558 15.24 -8.55 -14.47
C VAL A 558 14.36 -7.51 -15.16
N LYS A 559 14.64 -7.25 -16.44
CA LYS A 559 13.87 -6.30 -17.24
C LYS A 559 13.24 -6.97 -18.44
N GLY A 560 11.91 -7.07 -18.40
CA GLY A 560 11.11 -7.52 -19.53
C GLY A 560 11.09 -6.50 -20.68
N PRO A 561 10.46 -6.86 -21.81
CA PRO A 561 10.39 -5.98 -22.96
C PRO A 561 9.74 -4.63 -22.63
N ASN A 562 10.44 -3.53 -22.95
CA ASN A 562 10.04 -2.14 -22.68
C ASN A 562 10.08 -1.69 -21.21
N ASP A 563 10.51 -2.54 -20.28
CA ASP A 563 10.72 -2.12 -18.89
C ASP A 563 12.04 -1.36 -18.73
N ARG A 564 12.11 -0.47 -17.74
CA ARG A 564 13.29 0.34 -17.43
C ARG A 564 13.55 0.35 -15.93
N LEU A 565 14.82 0.53 -15.57
CA LEU A 565 15.19 0.72 -14.16
C LEU A 565 14.49 1.94 -13.57
N SER A 566 13.88 1.74 -12.41
CA SER A 566 13.44 2.85 -11.57
C SER A 566 14.65 3.51 -10.90
N HIS A 567 14.50 4.78 -10.49
CA HIS A 567 15.57 5.49 -9.77
C HIS A 567 16.01 4.76 -8.49
N LYS A 568 15.07 4.10 -7.79
CA LYS A 568 15.39 3.32 -6.58
C LYS A 568 16.25 2.09 -6.91
N GLN A 569 15.95 1.41 -8.02
CA GLN A 569 16.73 0.26 -8.49
C GLN A 569 18.15 0.68 -8.85
N MET A 570 18.32 1.76 -9.63
CA MET A 570 19.66 2.26 -9.97
C MET A 570 20.51 2.53 -8.71
N LEU A 571 19.93 3.16 -7.69
CA LEU A 571 20.61 3.45 -6.43
C LEU A 571 20.94 2.22 -5.60
N TRP A 572 20.10 1.18 -5.68
CA TRP A 572 20.39 -0.09 -5.01
C TRP A 572 21.46 -0.87 -5.73
N LEU A 573 21.41 -0.95 -7.06
CA LEU A 573 22.42 -1.64 -7.85
C LEU A 573 23.82 -1.05 -7.62
N ALA A 574 23.93 0.28 -7.63
CA ALA A 574 25.19 0.97 -7.31
C ALA A 574 25.68 0.68 -5.88
N GLU A 575 24.80 0.78 -4.87
CA GLU A 575 25.17 0.49 -3.47
C GLU A 575 25.62 -0.98 -3.29
N LEU A 576 24.89 -1.93 -3.89
CA LEU A 576 25.22 -3.35 -3.78
C LEU A 576 26.57 -3.65 -4.42
N GLN A 577 26.88 -2.99 -5.53
CA GLN A 577 28.18 -3.06 -6.19
C GLN A 577 29.30 -2.45 -5.32
N GLU A 578 29.06 -1.30 -4.67
CA GLU A 578 30.00 -0.69 -3.71
C GLU A 578 30.27 -1.61 -2.50
N LEU A 579 29.26 -2.39 -2.08
CA LEU A 579 29.39 -3.42 -1.04
C LEU A 579 30.08 -4.71 -1.54
N GLY A 580 30.51 -4.76 -2.80
CA GLY A 580 31.28 -5.86 -3.37
C GLY A 580 30.45 -7.00 -3.95
N ALA A 581 29.13 -6.85 -4.10
CA ALA A 581 28.32 -7.86 -4.77
C ALA A 581 28.52 -7.83 -6.29
N ALA A 582 28.44 -9.01 -6.92
CA ALA A 582 28.27 -9.10 -8.36
C ALA A 582 26.83 -8.73 -8.72
N VAL A 583 26.65 -7.54 -9.30
CA VAL A 583 25.35 -6.98 -9.67
C VAL A 583 25.21 -6.93 -11.18
N GLU A 584 24.04 -7.28 -11.70
CA GLU A 584 23.74 -7.13 -13.12
C GLU A 584 22.25 -6.86 -13.41
N VAL A 585 21.98 -6.32 -14.59
CA VAL A 585 20.64 -6.15 -15.13
C VAL A 585 20.45 -7.12 -16.29
N CYS A 586 19.53 -8.06 -16.13
CA CYS A 586 19.19 -9.07 -17.13
C CYS A 586 18.01 -8.62 -17.98
N HIS A 587 18.28 -8.21 -19.21
CA HIS A 587 17.25 -7.84 -20.19
C HIS A 587 16.72 -9.07 -20.90
N VAL A 588 15.41 -9.25 -20.90
CA VAL A 588 14.75 -10.34 -21.64
C VAL A 588 14.17 -9.78 -22.93
N VAL A 589 14.68 -10.26 -24.06
CA VAL A 589 14.14 -9.95 -25.39
C VAL A 589 13.28 -11.09 -25.92
N ALA A 590 12.17 -10.72 -26.56
CA ALA A 590 11.26 -11.69 -27.16
C ALA A 590 11.80 -12.24 -28.48
N GLU A 591 11.87 -13.57 -28.61
CA GLU A 591 12.03 -14.25 -29.89
C GLU A 591 10.66 -14.67 -30.44
N GLY A 592 10.39 -14.38 -31.72
CA GLY A 592 9.32 -15.06 -32.47
C GLY A 592 8.00 -14.31 -32.69
N ALA A 593 7.91 -12.98 -32.55
CA ALA A 593 6.74 -12.24 -33.06
C ALA A 593 6.91 -11.92 -34.56
N LYS A 594 6.59 -12.85 -35.46
CA LYS A 594 6.14 -12.42 -36.79
C LYS A 594 4.87 -11.62 -36.58
N SER A 595 4.96 -10.31 -36.79
CA SER A 595 3.82 -9.41 -36.80
C SER A 595 2.81 -9.90 -37.84
N LEU A 596 1.79 -10.65 -37.41
CA LEU A 596 0.55 -10.71 -38.15
C LEU A 596 -0.18 -9.40 -37.87
N HIS A 597 0.22 -8.35 -38.59
CA HIS A 597 -0.70 -7.27 -38.93
C HIS A 597 -1.82 -7.92 -39.74
N LEU A 598 -2.94 -8.19 -39.07
CA LEU A 598 -4.22 -8.37 -39.75
C LEU A 598 -4.61 -6.99 -40.27
N ASN A 599 -4.52 -6.85 -41.60
CA ASN A 599 -4.99 -5.70 -42.37
C ASN A 599 -6.46 -5.38 -42.11
#